data_AF-A0A8J7HIS0-F1
#
_entry.id   AF-A0A8J7HIS0-F1
#
_cell.length_a   1.000
_cell.length_b   1.000
_cell.length_c   1.000
_cell.angle_alpha   90.00
_cell.angle_beta   90.00
_cell.angle_gamma   90.00
#
_symmetry.space_group_name_H-M   'P 1'
#
loop_
_entity.id
_entity.type
_entity.pdbx_description
1 polymer ?
#
loop_
_entity_poly.entity_id
_entity_poly.type
_entity_poly.pdbx_seq_one_letter_code
_entity_poly.pdbx_strand_id
1 'polypeptide(L)'
;MVQTPENPTTKLPPSHHEFADIIHRLEAGGSMLPDTPENLMQIIGLYKAYAVPMDFYWRDLLYIAERVFLDPFPFFKYFLPQEYLERHNHYAGDDAELRVWRGEATAHPELLAFMEKGETFKMPKLLHHLFHDRINMEFAEACMRAMLWHRGMGGKFDPYLDSEEYKANADRAIKAYFQGNPMMLALYKLFPDMFIEQCRQMSYYSNLGLFWEVMAPVFFEMSDLYDEGKITTVPEAMDFLVNGIFAVASRPIYHHVYIRGECYEIVPKSKGFVWLYEAALPYVEAVFYRTAPFRGTKSYNAQASQVPTDQKDFHYGILYADVFPVGTAGIPPTLLMQDMLHFLPEYLVDYYKNYCRGEEDMLIQLGISFQRSMYNVTSAVIQALRTALCHPLDDPNPEHLQANRDFYEAQLNRFTRPEYGICDAARLNDIQSQDYR
;
A
#
# COMPACT_ATOMS: atom_id res chain seq x y z
N MET A 1 -23.06 -34.22 -20.62
CA MET A 1 -21.71 -34.73 -20.32
C MET A 1 -20.86 -33.52 -20.02
N VAL A 2 -20.61 -33.25 -18.73
CA VAL A 2 -19.74 -32.16 -18.29
C VAL A 2 -18.33 -32.59 -18.67
N GLN A 3 -17.69 -31.85 -19.58
CA GLN A 3 -16.27 -32.02 -19.86
C GLN A 3 -15.52 -31.63 -18.59
N THR A 4 -14.94 -32.62 -17.92
CA THR A 4 -13.92 -32.41 -16.90
C THR A 4 -12.77 -31.65 -17.58
N PRO A 5 -12.35 -30.48 -17.08
CA PRO A 5 -11.15 -29.85 -17.60
C PRO A 5 -9.99 -30.83 -17.43
N GLU A 6 -9.22 -31.05 -18.50
CA GLU A 6 -7.99 -31.84 -18.41
C GLU A 6 -7.08 -31.19 -17.38
N ASN A 7 -6.79 -31.89 -16.28
CA ASN A 7 -5.77 -31.45 -15.33
C ASN A 7 -4.46 -31.30 -16.12
N PRO A 8 -3.83 -30.12 -16.13
CA PRO A 8 -2.51 -30.00 -16.73
C PRO A 8 -1.60 -30.99 -16.01
N THR A 9 -1.05 -31.95 -16.75
CA THR A 9 -0.07 -32.90 -16.23
C THR A 9 1.07 -32.11 -15.60
N THR A 10 1.10 -32.10 -14.26
CA THR A 10 2.14 -31.42 -13.49
C THR A 10 3.47 -32.12 -13.77
N LYS A 11 4.43 -31.37 -14.33
CA LYS A 11 5.76 -31.91 -14.69
C LYS A 11 6.63 -32.24 -13.47
N LEU A 12 6.21 -31.77 -12.29
CA LEU A 12 6.83 -32.05 -11.00
C LEU A 12 5.90 -32.93 -10.15
N PRO A 13 6.44 -33.74 -9.21
CA PRO A 13 5.62 -34.41 -8.20
C PRO A 13 4.84 -33.40 -7.36
N PRO A 14 3.79 -33.79 -6.61
CA PRO A 14 3.12 -32.89 -5.67
C PRO A 14 4.11 -32.28 -4.66
N SER A 15 3.86 -31.03 -4.25
CA SER A 15 4.66 -30.40 -3.18
C SER A 15 4.29 -31.05 -1.84
N HIS A 16 5.28 -31.16 -0.95
CA HIS A 16 5.09 -31.65 0.43
C HIS A 16 4.90 -30.51 1.44
N HIS A 17 4.90 -29.25 0.96
CA HIS A 17 4.68 -28.07 1.79
C HIS A 17 3.25 -28.04 2.34
N GLU A 18 3.02 -27.47 3.53
CA GLU A 18 1.68 -27.42 4.15
C GLU A 18 0.67 -26.64 3.30
N PHE A 19 1.13 -25.62 2.58
CA PHE A 19 0.37 -24.84 1.60
C PHE A 19 0.47 -25.38 0.15
N ALA A 20 0.59 -26.69 -0.05
CA ALA A 20 0.74 -27.31 -1.37
C ALA A 20 -0.30 -26.83 -2.40
N ASP A 21 -1.58 -26.76 -2.01
CA ASP A 21 -2.66 -26.33 -2.91
C ASP A 21 -2.49 -24.87 -3.38
N ILE A 22 -1.95 -24.01 -2.51
CA ILE A 22 -1.64 -22.62 -2.85
C ILE A 22 -0.44 -22.55 -3.79
N ILE A 23 0.60 -23.36 -3.55
CA ILE A 23 1.78 -23.44 -4.43
C ILE A 23 1.37 -23.89 -5.82
N HIS A 24 0.53 -24.91 -5.94
CA HIS A 24 0.07 -25.39 -7.24
C HIS A 24 -0.72 -24.32 -8.00
N ARG A 25 -1.50 -23.48 -7.31
CA ARG A 25 -2.14 -22.32 -7.95
C ARG A 25 -1.13 -21.28 -8.41
N LEU A 26 -0.11 -20.97 -7.62
CA LEU A 26 0.94 -20.02 -8.01
C LEU A 26 1.77 -20.54 -9.21
N GLU A 27 2.10 -21.83 -9.23
CA GLU A 27 2.78 -22.51 -10.34
C GLU A 27 1.94 -22.51 -11.62
N ALA A 28 0.62 -22.52 -11.50
CA ALA A 28 -0.31 -22.37 -12.61
C ALA A 28 -0.53 -20.90 -13.05
N GLY A 29 0.20 -19.94 -12.47
CA GLY A 29 0.07 -18.52 -12.78
C GLY A 29 -1.12 -17.85 -12.10
N GLY A 30 -1.68 -18.48 -11.07
CA GLY A 30 -2.78 -17.96 -10.28
C GLY A 30 -2.33 -17.19 -9.03
N SER A 31 -3.32 -16.93 -8.16
CA SER A 31 -3.20 -16.18 -6.91
C SER A 31 -3.14 -17.10 -5.69
N MET A 32 -2.71 -16.55 -4.55
CA MET A 32 -2.86 -17.22 -3.25
C MET A 32 -4.33 -17.44 -2.88
N LEU A 33 -5.25 -16.68 -3.47
CA LEU A 33 -6.70 -16.83 -3.29
C LEU A 33 -7.30 -17.84 -4.28
N PRO A 34 -8.39 -18.53 -3.88
CA PRO A 34 -9.21 -19.28 -4.83
C PRO A 34 -9.84 -18.37 -5.89
N ASP A 35 -9.87 -18.84 -7.14
CA ASP A 35 -10.54 -18.14 -8.23
C ASP A 35 -12.05 -18.43 -8.20
N THR A 36 -12.81 -17.53 -7.56
CA THR A 36 -14.27 -17.57 -7.53
C THR A 36 -14.85 -16.21 -7.90
N PRO A 37 -16.05 -16.15 -8.52
CA PRO A 37 -16.70 -14.87 -8.82
C PRO A 37 -16.90 -14.00 -7.57
N GLU A 38 -17.18 -14.64 -6.43
CA GLU A 38 -17.34 -13.97 -5.13
C GLU A 38 -16.04 -13.34 -4.63
N ASN A 39 -14.91 -14.03 -4.75
CA ASN A 39 -13.60 -13.44 -4.42
C ASN A 39 -13.28 -12.29 -5.38
N LEU A 40 -13.51 -12.47 -6.68
CA LEU A 40 -13.24 -11.41 -7.66
C LEU A 40 -14.05 -10.13 -7.37
N MET A 41 -15.36 -10.25 -7.14
CA MET A 41 -16.23 -9.13 -6.80
C MET A 41 -15.75 -8.40 -5.55
N GLN A 42 -15.40 -9.13 -4.48
CA GLN A 42 -14.84 -8.52 -3.27
C GLN A 42 -13.51 -7.82 -3.56
N ILE A 43 -12.60 -8.47 -4.30
CA ILE A 43 -11.28 -7.92 -4.61
C ILE A 43 -11.40 -6.59 -5.35
N ILE A 44 -12.16 -6.58 -6.45
CA ILE A 44 -12.33 -5.39 -7.29
C ILE A 44 -13.13 -4.30 -6.56
N GLY A 45 -14.19 -4.68 -5.83
CA GLY A 45 -14.96 -3.70 -5.06
C GLY A 45 -14.12 -2.97 -4.02
N LEU A 46 -13.18 -3.67 -3.37
CA LEU A 46 -12.25 -3.04 -2.43
C LEU A 46 -11.17 -2.24 -3.13
N TYR A 47 -10.70 -2.63 -4.32
CA TYR A 47 -9.81 -1.78 -5.12
C TYR A 47 -10.49 -0.45 -5.46
N LYS A 48 -11.75 -0.46 -5.88
CA LYS A 48 -12.53 0.77 -6.12
C LYS A 48 -12.67 1.61 -4.86
N ALA A 49 -13.12 1.01 -3.76
CA ALA A 49 -13.34 1.71 -2.50
C ALA A 49 -12.05 2.28 -1.89
N TYR A 50 -10.91 1.61 -2.13
CA TYR A 50 -9.61 2.06 -1.66
C TYR A 50 -8.94 3.10 -2.56
N ALA A 51 -9.18 3.05 -3.87
CA ALA A 51 -8.57 3.97 -4.83
C ALA A 51 -8.95 5.44 -4.55
N VAL A 52 -10.19 5.70 -4.09
CA VAL A 52 -10.68 7.05 -3.80
C VAL A 52 -9.93 7.72 -2.63
N PRO A 53 -9.84 7.14 -1.41
CA PRO A 53 -9.02 7.71 -0.35
C PRO A 53 -7.52 7.67 -0.70
N MET A 54 -7.05 6.66 -1.43
CA MET A 54 -5.67 6.64 -1.92
C MET A 54 -5.35 7.84 -2.82
N ASP A 55 -6.29 8.29 -3.66
CA ASP A 55 -6.15 9.49 -4.48
C ASP A 55 -5.95 10.74 -3.62
N PHE A 56 -6.64 10.84 -2.48
CA PHE A 56 -6.34 11.89 -1.49
C PHE A 56 -4.96 11.71 -0.87
N TYR A 57 -4.64 10.48 -0.45
CA TYR A 57 -3.42 10.17 0.29
C TYR A 57 -2.17 10.55 -0.49
N TRP A 58 -2.05 10.16 -1.76
CA TRP A 58 -0.83 10.45 -2.50
C TRP A 58 -0.64 11.95 -2.71
N ARG A 59 -1.72 12.70 -2.95
CA ARG A 59 -1.69 14.16 -3.12
C ARG A 59 -1.23 14.85 -1.84
N ASP A 60 -1.78 14.44 -0.71
CA ASP A 60 -1.49 15.06 0.59
C ASP A 60 -0.11 14.66 1.12
N LEU A 61 0.33 13.42 0.91
CA LEU A 61 1.71 13.00 1.20
C LEU A 61 2.73 13.84 0.41
N LEU A 62 2.49 14.06 -0.88
CA LEU A 62 3.34 14.94 -1.69
C LEU A 62 3.26 16.39 -1.22
N TYR A 63 2.07 16.92 -0.93
CA TYR A 63 1.91 18.26 -0.37
C TYR A 63 2.70 18.46 0.93
N ILE A 64 2.64 17.48 1.83
CA ILE A 64 3.38 17.51 3.10
C ILE A 64 4.89 17.53 2.83
N ALA A 65 5.41 16.65 1.98
CA ALA A 65 6.84 16.62 1.67
C ALA A 65 7.32 17.90 0.95
N GLU A 66 6.55 18.37 -0.03
CA GLU A 66 6.95 19.40 -0.98
C GLU A 66 6.74 20.82 -0.45
N ARG A 67 5.72 21.05 0.39
CA ARG A 67 5.27 22.40 0.81
C ARG A 67 5.28 22.61 2.31
N VAL A 68 4.75 21.65 3.08
CA VAL A 68 4.74 21.74 4.55
C VAL A 68 6.16 21.56 5.08
N PHE A 69 6.87 20.54 4.58
CA PHE A 69 8.27 20.24 4.86
C PHE A 69 8.59 20.24 6.37
N LEU A 70 9.28 21.26 6.86
CA LEU A 70 9.73 21.36 8.25
C LEU A 70 8.98 22.44 9.04
N ASP A 71 7.73 22.71 8.69
CA ASP A 71 6.87 23.57 9.49
C ASP A 71 6.82 23.03 10.93
N PRO A 72 7.27 23.81 11.95
CA PRO A 72 7.26 23.37 13.35
C PRO A 72 5.84 23.19 13.89
N PHE A 73 4.85 23.84 13.28
CA PHE A 73 3.46 23.83 13.72
C PHE A 73 2.52 23.57 12.53
N PRO A 74 2.55 22.33 11.98
CA PRO A 74 1.84 21.99 10.76
C PRO A 74 0.34 21.75 11.03
N PHE A 75 -0.34 22.71 11.65
CA PHE A 75 -1.73 22.60 12.11
C PHE A 75 -2.71 22.24 10.99
N PHE A 76 -2.39 22.64 9.76
CA PHE A 76 -3.24 22.47 8.58
C PHE A 76 -2.62 21.52 7.55
N LYS A 77 -1.72 20.62 7.95
CA LYS A 77 -1.02 19.74 7.00
C LYS A 77 -1.92 18.85 6.14
N TYR A 78 -3.15 18.58 6.58
CA TYR A 78 -4.15 17.82 5.82
C TYR A 78 -5.10 18.70 5.00
N PHE A 79 -4.86 20.01 4.94
CA PHE A 79 -5.71 20.95 4.20
C PHE A 79 -5.17 21.06 2.79
N LEU A 80 -5.44 20.03 1.99
CA LEU A 80 -4.93 19.95 0.63
C LEU A 80 -5.33 21.20 -0.18
N PRO A 81 -4.35 21.95 -0.74
CA PRO A 81 -4.62 23.11 -1.59
C PRO A 81 -5.28 22.72 -2.92
N GLN A 82 -6.00 23.66 -3.52
CA GLN A 82 -6.65 23.44 -4.82
C GLN A 82 -5.65 23.00 -5.90
N GLU A 83 -4.45 23.58 -5.92
CA GLU A 83 -3.38 23.20 -6.85
C GLU A 83 -2.96 21.72 -6.75
N TYR A 84 -3.10 21.07 -5.58
CA TYR A 84 -2.80 19.64 -5.40
C TYR A 84 -3.99 18.74 -5.75
N LEU A 85 -5.23 19.25 -5.62
CA LEU A 85 -6.43 18.57 -6.12
C LEU A 85 -6.49 18.60 -7.66
N GLU A 86 -6.07 19.71 -8.25
CA GLU A 86 -5.97 19.91 -9.70
C GLU A 86 -4.66 19.40 -10.28
N ARG A 87 -3.73 18.91 -9.45
CA ARG A 87 -2.49 18.30 -9.94
C ARG A 87 -2.84 17.08 -10.78
N HIS A 88 -2.39 17.06 -12.03
CA HIS A 88 -2.57 15.91 -12.89
C HIS A 88 -1.74 14.74 -12.35
N ASN A 89 -2.38 13.58 -12.21
CA ASN A 89 -1.70 12.33 -11.98
C ASN A 89 -0.94 11.93 -13.25
N HIS A 90 0.34 11.57 -13.13
CA HIS A 90 1.19 11.22 -14.27
C HIS A 90 0.74 9.97 -15.05
N TYR A 91 -0.21 9.19 -14.52
CA TYR A 91 -0.65 7.91 -15.05
C TYR A 91 -2.15 7.86 -15.38
N ALA A 92 -2.83 8.99 -15.36
CA ALA A 92 -4.26 9.11 -15.69
C ALA A 92 -4.54 10.33 -16.58
N GLY A 93 -5.68 10.31 -17.27
CA GLY A 93 -6.06 11.35 -18.21
C GLY A 93 -5.43 11.23 -19.59
N ASP A 94 -5.89 12.09 -20.51
CA ASP A 94 -5.51 12.05 -21.92
C ASP A 94 -4.10 12.60 -22.20
N ASP A 95 -3.53 13.37 -21.27
CA ASP A 95 -2.21 13.99 -21.36
C ASP A 95 -1.09 13.16 -20.69
N ALA A 96 -1.43 12.02 -20.09
CA ALA A 96 -0.46 11.12 -19.48
C ALA A 96 0.44 10.43 -20.52
N GLU A 97 1.76 10.53 -20.32
CA GLU A 97 2.77 9.88 -21.18
C GLU A 97 2.68 8.34 -21.08
N LEU A 98 2.39 7.82 -19.88
CA LEU A 98 2.04 6.43 -19.63
C LEU A 98 0.66 6.38 -19.00
N ARG A 99 -0.38 6.27 -19.83
CA ARG A 99 -1.77 6.21 -19.36
C ARG A 99 -2.11 4.81 -18.87
N VAL A 100 -2.24 4.66 -17.54
CA VAL A 100 -2.74 3.45 -16.89
C VAL A 100 -4.26 3.52 -16.81
N TRP A 101 -4.80 4.61 -16.26
CA TRP A 101 -6.24 4.79 -16.11
C TRP A 101 -6.84 5.69 -17.19
N ARG A 102 -7.98 5.28 -17.73
CA ARG A 102 -8.72 6.05 -18.74
C ARG A 102 -9.55 7.22 -18.20
N GLY A 103 -9.72 7.34 -16.88
CA GLY A 103 -10.49 8.43 -16.29
C GLY A 103 -9.77 9.78 -16.21
N GLU A 104 -10.22 10.61 -15.29
CA GLU A 104 -9.75 11.99 -15.10
C GLU A 104 -8.31 12.04 -14.55
N ALA A 105 -7.53 13.05 -14.96
CA ALA A 105 -6.18 13.25 -14.43
C ALA A 105 -6.17 13.88 -13.01
N THR A 106 -7.21 14.65 -12.68
CA THR A 106 -7.33 15.38 -11.41
C THR A 106 -7.98 14.53 -10.32
N ALA A 107 -8.19 15.10 -9.14
CA ALA A 107 -8.80 14.41 -8.02
C ALA A 107 -10.14 13.75 -8.42
N HIS A 108 -10.34 12.50 -8.00
CA HIS A 108 -11.50 11.70 -8.39
C HIS A 108 -12.82 12.41 -7.99
N PRO A 109 -13.87 12.40 -8.84
CA PRO A 109 -15.12 13.10 -8.55
C PRO A 109 -15.79 12.71 -7.22
N GLU A 110 -15.76 11.41 -6.86
CA GLU A 110 -16.29 10.94 -5.57
C GLU A 110 -15.49 11.51 -4.38
N LEU A 111 -14.17 11.65 -4.52
CA LEU A 111 -13.34 12.27 -3.48
C LEU A 111 -13.74 13.74 -3.31
N LEU A 112 -13.88 14.48 -4.41
CA LEU A 112 -14.28 15.89 -4.38
C LEU A 112 -15.68 16.07 -3.77
N ALA A 113 -16.63 15.18 -4.12
CA ALA A 113 -17.97 15.19 -3.56
C ALA A 113 -17.96 14.92 -2.05
N PHE A 114 -17.16 13.95 -1.58
CA PHE A 114 -16.99 13.68 -0.16
C PHE A 114 -16.32 14.84 0.56
N MET A 115 -15.25 15.44 0.01
CA MET A 115 -14.59 16.60 0.63
C MET A 115 -15.51 17.83 0.74
N GLU A 116 -16.48 17.96 -0.16
CA GLU A 116 -17.47 19.05 -0.11
C GLU A 116 -18.53 18.81 0.96
N LYS A 117 -19.08 17.59 1.04
CA LYS A 117 -20.27 17.29 1.86
C LYS A 117 -19.98 16.54 3.17
N GLY A 118 -18.88 15.81 3.24
CA GLY A 118 -18.65 14.80 4.27
C GLY A 118 -19.66 13.66 4.21
N GLU A 119 -19.74 12.88 5.29
CA GLU A 119 -20.82 11.95 5.62
C GLU A 119 -22.14 12.68 5.91
N THR A 120 -22.07 13.97 6.28
CA THR A 120 -23.20 14.74 6.79
C THR A 120 -23.77 15.72 5.78
N PHE A 121 -23.39 17.00 5.87
CA PHE A 121 -23.84 18.07 5.00
C PHE A 121 -22.70 19.04 4.71
N LYS A 122 -22.85 19.83 3.64
CA LYS A 122 -21.83 20.78 3.20
C LYS A 122 -21.46 21.78 4.30
N MET A 123 -20.20 21.76 4.72
CA MET A 123 -19.61 22.65 5.72
C MET A 123 -18.23 23.15 5.28
N PRO A 124 -17.70 24.23 5.88
CA PRO A 124 -16.31 24.62 5.70
C PRO A 124 -15.35 23.49 6.08
N LYS A 125 -14.26 23.32 5.31
CA LYS A 125 -13.22 22.30 5.53
C LYS A 125 -12.75 22.21 6.99
N LEU A 126 -12.60 23.35 7.68
CA LEU A 126 -12.21 23.35 9.10
C LEU A 126 -13.22 22.60 9.99
N LEU A 127 -14.52 22.78 9.78
CA LEU A 127 -15.54 22.09 10.58
C LEU A 127 -15.58 20.60 10.28
N HIS A 128 -15.48 20.23 8.99
CA HIS A 128 -15.32 18.84 8.57
C HIS A 128 -14.17 18.16 9.34
N HIS A 129 -13.00 18.81 9.41
CA HIS A 129 -11.87 18.25 10.15
C HIS A 129 -12.09 18.21 11.68
N LEU A 130 -12.72 19.23 12.28
CA LEU A 130 -12.96 19.28 13.72
C LEU A 130 -14.01 18.25 14.19
N PHE A 131 -14.98 17.92 13.35
CA PHE A 131 -16.01 16.92 13.63
C PHE A 131 -15.63 15.51 13.16
N HIS A 132 -14.39 15.31 12.68
CA HIS A 132 -13.91 14.03 12.14
C HIS A 132 -14.68 13.55 10.90
N ASP A 133 -15.31 14.48 10.17
CA ASP A 133 -16.00 14.23 8.92
C ASP A 133 -15.02 14.46 7.74
N ARG A 134 -14.04 13.56 7.61
CA ARG A 134 -12.91 13.71 6.68
C ARG A 134 -12.21 12.39 6.38
N ILE A 135 -11.34 12.43 5.37
CA ILE A 135 -10.38 11.37 5.10
C ILE A 135 -9.36 11.24 6.24
N ASN A 136 -9.10 10.02 6.67
CA ASN A 136 -8.23 9.65 7.78
C ASN A 136 -6.75 9.54 7.38
N MET A 137 -6.13 10.67 7.02
CA MET A 137 -4.71 10.74 6.62
C MET A 137 -3.70 10.17 7.62
N GLU A 138 -4.07 10.02 8.87
CA GLU A 138 -3.23 9.40 9.89
C GLU A 138 -2.85 7.96 9.54
N PHE A 139 -3.70 7.26 8.78
CA PHE A 139 -3.37 5.93 8.26
C PHE A 139 -2.20 6.00 7.26
N ALA A 140 -2.25 6.93 6.30
CA ALA A 140 -1.17 7.16 5.35
C ALA A 140 0.16 7.48 6.05
N GLU A 141 0.13 8.33 7.08
CA GLU A 141 1.32 8.62 7.88
C GLU A 141 1.80 7.43 8.71
N ALA A 142 0.90 6.57 9.17
CA ALA A 142 1.27 5.33 9.85
C ALA A 142 2.02 4.38 8.90
N CYS A 143 1.55 4.22 7.66
CA CYS A 143 2.26 3.46 6.62
C CYS A 143 3.63 4.07 6.31
N MET A 144 3.71 5.39 6.11
CA MET A 144 4.97 6.09 5.85
C MET A 144 5.96 5.92 7.01
N ARG A 145 5.51 6.08 8.27
CA ARG A 145 6.36 5.86 9.45
C ARG A 145 6.82 4.41 9.56
N ALA A 146 5.97 3.45 9.19
CA ALA A 146 6.37 2.05 9.13
C ALA A 146 7.48 1.83 8.11
N MET A 147 7.41 2.44 6.93
CA MET A 147 8.47 2.37 5.91
C MET A 147 9.77 3.04 6.37
N LEU A 148 9.68 4.20 7.02
CA LEU A 148 10.84 4.93 7.55
C LEU A 148 11.57 4.12 8.63
N TRP A 149 10.81 3.51 9.55
CA TRP A 149 11.39 2.84 10.72
C TRP A 149 11.93 1.45 10.41
N HIS A 150 11.31 0.71 9.47
CA HIS A 150 11.82 -0.58 9.02
C HIS A 150 12.93 -0.36 7.98
N ARG A 151 14.17 -0.65 8.35
CA ARG A 151 15.33 -0.46 7.47
C ARG A 151 15.77 -1.77 6.83
N GLY A 152 16.61 -1.68 5.80
CA GLY A 152 17.21 -2.86 5.16
C GLY A 152 16.22 -3.74 4.39
N MET A 153 15.17 -3.15 3.82
CA MET A 153 14.15 -3.85 3.01
C MET A 153 14.50 -3.92 1.51
N GLY A 154 15.78 -3.78 1.18
CA GLY A 154 16.27 -3.67 -0.20
C GLY A 154 16.32 -2.23 -0.72
N GLY A 155 16.54 -2.08 -2.02
CA GLY A 155 16.68 -0.78 -2.69
C GLY A 155 17.93 -0.01 -2.28
N LYS A 156 18.10 1.19 -2.86
CA LYS A 156 19.22 2.10 -2.53
C LYS A 156 18.78 3.42 -1.91
N PHE A 157 17.48 3.66 -1.80
CA PHE A 157 16.90 4.88 -1.24
C PHE A 157 17.27 5.07 0.23
N ASP A 158 16.95 4.11 1.11
CA ASP A 158 17.23 4.19 2.55
C ASP A 158 18.73 4.40 2.86
N PRO A 159 19.68 3.62 2.29
CA PRO A 159 21.11 3.89 2.48
C PRO A 159 21.56 5.28 2.00
N TYR A 160 20.94 5.82 0.94
CA TYR A 160 21.27 7.16 0.44
C TYR A 160 20.90 8.27 1.43
N LEU A 161 19.85 8.09 2.23
CA LEU A 161 19.43 9.06 3.25
C LEU A 161 20.47 9.24 4.39
N ASP A 162 21.43 8.32 4.51
CA ASP A 162 22.59 8.42 5.41
C ASP A 162 23.82 9.09 4.78
N SER A 163 23.80 9.30 3.47
CA SER A 163 24.95 9.83 2.73
C SER A 163 25.25 11.30 3.05
N GLU A 164 26.52 11.69 2.92
CA GLU A 164 26.93 13.09 3.04
C GLU A 164 26.31 13.98 1.96
N GLU A 165 26.02 13.41 0.79
CA GLU A 165 25.32 14.11 -0.29
C GLU A 165 23.89 14.47 0.10
N TYR A 166 23.13 13.50 0.65
CA TYR A 166 21.79 13.77 1.16
C TYR A 166 21.80 14.83 2.26
N LYS A 167 22.74 14.71 3.22
CA LYS A 167 22.89 15.71 4.29
C LYS A 167 23.20 17.11 3.74
N ALA A 168 24.05 17.21 2.71
CA ALA A 168 24.35 18.49 2.07
C ALA A 168 23.14 19.07 1.33
N ASN A 169 22.33 18.24 0.66
CA ASN A 169 21.10 18.69 0.00
C ASN A 169 20.05 19.14 1.02
N ALA A 170 19.84 18.34 2.07
CA ALA A 170 18.95 18.67 3.18
C ALA A 170 19.39 19.96 3.88
N ASP A 171 20.69 20.15 4.15
CA ASP A 171 21.22 21.36 4.78
C ASP A 171 20.88 22.64 3.99
N ARG A 172 21.04 22.59 2.65
CA ARG A 172 20.65 23.70 1.76
C ARG A 172 19.16 24.00 1.87
N ALA A 173 18.32 22.97 1.79
CA ALA A 173 16.86 23.10 1.88
C ALA A 173 16.41 23.62 3.26
N ILE A 174 16.97 23.11 4.36
CA ILE A 174 16.64 23.52 5.74
C ILE A 174 16.98 25.00 5.96
N LYS A 175 18.19 25.42 5.56
CA LYS A 175 18.63 26.82 5.67
C LYS A 175 17.77 27.74 4.83
N ALA A 176 17.40 27.32 3.63
CA ALA A 176 16.46 28.06 2.80
C ALA A 176 15.07 28.12 3.46
N TYR A 177 14.54 27.02 3.97
CA TYR A 177 13.20 26.97 4.56
C TYR A 177 13.08 27.93 5.75
N PHE A 178 14.04 27.88 6.68
CA PHE A 178 14.07 28.76 7.85
C PHE A 178 14.72 30.14 7.61
N GLN A 179 14.98 30.51 6.34
CA GLN A 179 15.45 31.85 6.03
C GLN A 179 14.45 32.89 6.52
N GLY A 180 14.91 33.82 7.38
CA GLY A 180 14.06 34.82 8.02
C GLY A 180 13.52 34.41 9.40
N ASN A 181 13.77 33.17 9.86
CA ASN A 181 13.47 32.71 11.21
C ASN A 181 14.77 32.38 11.98
N PRO A 182 15.39 33.38 12.65
CA PRO A 182 16.68 33.20 13.31
C PRO A 182 16.63 32.22 14.48
N MET A 183 15.47 32.08 15.13
CA MET A 183 15.28 31.12 16.22
C MET A 183 15.37 29.68 15.70
N MET A 184 14.68 29.37 14.60
CA MET A 184 14.76 28.04 14.00
C MET A 184 16.13 27.74 13.40
N LEU A 185 16.79 28.72 12.78
CA LEU A 185 18.17 28.57 12.30
C LEU A 185 19.16 28.31 13.46
N ALA A 186 18.98 28.98 14.60
CA ALA A 186 19.78 28.72 15.79
C ALA A 186 19.52 27.31 16.34
N LEU A 187 18.26 26.87 16.38
CA LEU A 187 17.90 25.53 16.81
C LEU A 187 18.50 24.46 15.89
N TYR A 188 18.44 24.66 14.57
CA TYR A 188 19.10 23.79 13.60
C TYR A 188 20.61 23.74 13.77
N LYS A 189 21.25 24.88 14.02
CA LYS A 189 22.69 24.92 14.28
C LYS A 189 23.09 24.15 15.55
N LEU A 190 22.25 24.18 16.58
CA LEU A 190 22.51 23.48 17.85
C LEU A 190 22.21 21.98 17.78
N PHE A 191 21.16 21.60 17.05
CA PHE A 191 20.68 20.22 16.94
C PHE A 191 20.43 19.83 15.48
N PRO A 192 21.47 19.78 14.63
CA PRO A 192 21.31 19.56 13.19
C PRO A 192 20.63 18.23 12.89
N ASP A 193 21.00 17.16 13.59
CA ASP A 193 20.48 15.82 13.37
C ASP A 193 18.97 15.74 13.56
N MET A 194 18.38 16.52 14.48
CA MET A 194 16.93 16.57 14.69
C MET A 194 16.17 16.96 13.41
N PHE A 195 16.68 17.96 12.68
CA PHE A 195 16.05 18.42 11.45
C PHE A 195 16.39 17.53 10.26
N ILE A 196 17.58 16.91 10.26
CA ILE A 196 17.94 15.92 9.25
C ILE A 196 17.01 14.70 9.36
N GLU A 197 16.70 14.23 10.55
CA GLU A 197 15.71 13.15 10.77
C GLU A 197 14.30 13.53 10.30
N GLN A 198 13.85 14.76 10.59
CA GLN A 198 12.56 15.24 10.05
C GLN A 198 12.58 15.35 8.52
N CYS A 199 13.71 15.75 7.93
CA CYS A 199 13.89 15.77 6.48
C CYS A 199 13.85 14.35 5.87
N ARG A 200 14.43 13.35 6.56
CA ARG A 200 14.31 11.93 6.17
C ARG A 200 12.87 11.47 6.19
N GLN A 201 12.11 11.85 7.21
CA GLN A 201 10.68 11.59 7.26
C GLN A 201 9.99 12.20 6.04
N MET A 202 10.26 13.45 5.67
CA MET A 202 9.70 14.09 4.46
C MET A 202 10.07 13.35 3.17
N SER A 203 11.29 12.82 3.07
CA SER A 203 11.68 11.98 1.93
C SER A 203 10.84 10.69 1.84
N TYR A 204 10.44 10.10 2.96
CA TYR A 204 9.51 8.96 2.99
C TYR A 204 8.06 9.35 2.72
N TYR A 205 7.61 10.56 3.10
CA TYR A 205 6.32 11.10 2.60
C TYR A 205 6.32 11.16 1.08
N SER A 206 7.39 11.71 0.49
CA SER A 206 7.50 11.79 -0.97
C SER A 206 7.57 10.41 -1.62
N ASN A 207 8.32 9.46 -1.04
CA ASN A 207 8.41 8.08 -1.53
C ASN A 207 7.03 7.39 -1.53
N LEU A 208 6.30 7.42 -0.42
CA LEU A 208 4.98 6.79 -0.34
C LEU A 208 3.94 7.53 -1.20
N GLY A 209 4.03 8.85 -1.32
CA GLY A 209 3.19 9.63 -2.24
C GLY A 209 3.39 9.19 -3.69
N LEU A 210 4.64 9.07 -4.15
CA LEU A 210 4.95 8.58 -5.50
C LEU A 210 4.57 7.10 -5.68
N PHE A 211 4.59 6.30 -4.61
CA PHE A 211 4.08 4.93 -4.65
C PHE A 211 2.58 4.90 -4.98
N TRP A 212 1.77 5.65 -4.22
CA TRP A 212 0.33 5.65 -4.37
C TRP A 212 -0.19 6.47 -5.56
N GLU A 213 0.61 7.41 -6.08
CA GLU A 213 0.33 8.09 -7.36
C GLU A 213 0.19 7.07 -8.50
N VAL A 214 0.94 5.96 -8.46
CA VAL A 214 0.83 4.84 -9.41
C VAL A 214 -0.35 3.93 -9.07
N MET A 215 -0.50 3.53 -7.81
CA MET A 215 -1.46 2.49 -7.42
C MET A 215 -2.92 2.93 -7.51
N ALA A 216 -3.23 4.21 -7.28
CA ALA A 216 -4.60 4.71 -7.40
C ALA A 216 -5.17 4.54 -8.83
N PRO A 217 -4.50 5.03 -9.90
CA PRO A 217 -4.90 4.74 -11.29
C PRO A 217 -5.02 3.25 -11.61
N VAL A 218 -4.09 2.42 -11.15
CA VAL A 218 -4.16 0.95 -11.36
C VAL A 218 -5.47 0.40 -10.80
N PHE A 219 -5.83 0.75 -9.57
CA PHE A 219 -7.06 0.26 -8.95
C PHE A 219 -8.33 0.84 -9.57
N PHE A 220 -8.34 2.10 -9.99
CA PHE A 220 -9.47 2.66 -10.73
C PHE A 220 -9.70 1.93 -12.06
N GLU A 221 -8.64 1.74 -12.85
CA GLU A 221 -8.73 1.05 -14.14
C GLU A 221 -9.20 -0.40 -14.00
N MET A 222 -8.76 -1.11 -12.97
CA MET A 222 -9.25 -2.47 -12.70
C MET A 222 -10.74 -2.51 -12.39
N SER A 223 -11.26 -1.52 -11.65
CA SER A 223 -12.69 -1.39 -11.40
C SER A 223 -13.46 -1.16 -12.69
N ASP A 224 -13.01 -0.21 -13.51
CA ASP A 224 -13.67 0.11 -14.77
C ASP A 224 -13.69 -1.11 -15.71
N LEU A 225 -12.57 -1.84 -15.81
CA LEU A 225 -12.49 -3.05 -16.65
C LEU A 225 -13.40 -4.18 -16.14
N TYR A 226 -13.58 -4.31 -14.82
CA TYR A 226 -14.52 -5.27 -14.25
C TYR A 226 -15.98 -4.88 -14.55
N ASP A 227 -16.32 -3.60 -14.39
CA ASP A 227 -17.67 -3.09 -14.72
C ASP A 227 -17.98 -3.22 -16.21
N GLU A 228 -16.96 -3.10 -17.07
CA GLU A 228 -17.04 -3.36 -18.52
C GLU A 228 -17.10 -4.87 -18.87
N GLY A 229 -16.97 -5.77 -17.88
CA GLY A 229 -16.96 -7.22 -18.07
C GLY A 229 -15.69 -7.78 -18.72
N LYS A 230 -14.58 -7.03 -18.68
CA LYS A 230 -13.27 -7.41 -19.26
C LYS A 230 -12.37 -8.15 -18.27
N ILE A 231 -12.56 -7.96 -16.97
CA ILE A 231 -11.94 -8.76 -15.92
C ILE A 231 -13.00 -9.71 -15.36
N THR A 232 -12.80 -11.00 -15.54
CA THR A 232 -13.79 -12.05 -15.23
C THR A 232 -13.28 -13.09 -14.24
N THR A 233 -11.97 -13.15 -13.99
CA THR A 233 -11.34 -14.08 -13.05
C THR A 233 -10.30 -13.41 -12.16
N VAL A 234 -9.97 -14.03 -11.02
CA VAL A 234 -8.91 -13.55 -10.11
C VAL A 234 -7.53 -13.55 -10.77
N PRO A 235 -7.11 -14.57 -11.55
CA PRO A 235 -5.87 -14.52 -12.33
C PRO A 235 -5.80 -13.34 -13.31
N GLU A 236 -6.89 -13.02 -14.03
CA GLU A 236 -6.90 -11.84 -14.92
C GLU A 236 -6.67 -10.53 -14.15
N ALA A 237 -7.31 -10.39 -12.98
CA ALA A 237 -7.08 -9.25 -12.09
C ALA A 237 -5.61 -9.19 -11.60
N MET A 238 -5.03 -10.34 -11.26
CA MET A 238 -3.63 -10.42 -10.84
C MET A 238 -2.66 -10.09 -11.98
N ASP A 239 -2.91 -10.60 -13.19
CA ASP A 239 -2.09 -10.33 -14.37
C ASP A 239 -2.12 -8.84 -14.74
N PHE A 240 -3.28 -8.19 -14.59
CA PHE A 240 -3.36 -6.74 -14.74
C PHE A 240 -2.43 -6.00 -13.77
N LEU A 241 -2.41 -6.41 -12.49
CA LEU A 241 -1.48 -5.85 -11.50
C LEU A 241 -0.01 -6.10 -11.86
N VAL A 242 0.33 -7.32 -12.28
CA VAL A 242 1.69 -7.67 -12.71
C VAL A 242 2.15 -6.79 -13.87
N ASN A 243 1.29 -6.64 -14.89
CA ASN A 243 1.57 -5.79 -16.06
C ASN A 243 1.72 -4.32 -15.66
N GLY A 244 0.85 -3.82 -14.78
CA GLY A 244 0.93 -2.47 -14.22
C GLY A 244 2.26 -2.24 -13.48
N ILE A 245 2.67 -3.18 -12.62
CA ILE A 245 3.94 -3.14 -11.89
C ILE A 245 5.12 -3.03 -12.87
N PHE A 246 5.16 -3.85 -13.92
CA PHE A 246 6.26 -3.80 -14.90
C PHE A 246 6.25 -2.52 -15.73
N ALA A 247 5.08 -2.00 -16.10
CA ALA A 247 4.95 -0.77 -16.88
C ALA A 247 5.50 0.46 -16.14
N VAL A 248 5.34 0.50 -14.81
CA VAL A 248 5.75 1.62 -13.97
C VAL A 248 7.03 1.35 -13.18
N ALA A 249 7.65 0.17 -13.32
CA ALA A 249 8.79 -0.26 -12.50
C ALA A 249 9.97 0.72 -12.51
N SER A 250 10.21 1.39 -13.64
CA SER A 250 11.31 2.33 -13.86
C SER A 250 10.98 3.79 -13.55
N ARG A 251 9.77 4.09 -13.08
CA ARG A 251 9.36 5.47 -12.79
C ARG A 251 10.18 6.04 -11.62
N PRO A 252 10.60 7.30 -11.69
CA PRO A 252 11.59 7.82 -10.76
C PRO A 252 11.00 8.05 -9.37
N ILE A 253 11.76 7.70 -8.34
CA ILE A 253 11.53 8.12 -6.95
C ILE A 253 12.48 9.27 -6.62
N TYR A 254 11.92 10.36 -6.10
CA TYR A 254 12.65 11.59 -5.81
C TYR A 254 11.98 12.34 -4.66
N HIS A 255 12.65 13.38 -4.17
CA HIS A 255 12.08 14.31 -3.20
C HIS A 255 12.55 15.72 -3.55
N HIS A 256 11.60 16.53 -4.02
CA HIS A 256 11.79 17.93 -4.35
C HIS A 256 10.97 18.78 -3.38
N VAL A 257 11.60 19.75 -2.72
CA VAL A 257 10.88 20.69 -1.84
C VAL A 257 10.82 22.06 -2.51
N TYR A 258 9.67 22.73 -2.45
CA TYR A 258 9.46 24.01 -3.10
C TYR A 258 9.36 25.14 -2.06
N ILE A 259 10.39 25.95 -1.98
CA ILE A 259 10.56 27.00 -0.96
C ILE A 259 10.58 28.35 -1.66
N ARG A 260 9.56 29.19 -1.43
CA ARG A 260 9.43 30.54 -2.02
C ARG A 260 9.62 30.57 -3.54
N GLY A 261 9.06 29.57 -4.23
CA GLY A 261 9.10 29.44 -5.70
C GLY A 261 10.37 28.78 -6.26
N GLU A 262 11.33 28.42 -5.41
CA GLU A 262 12.54 27.70 -5.81
C GLU A 262 12.42 26.21 -5.46
N CYS A 263 12.87 25.34 -6.36
CA CYS A 263 12.92 23.89 -6.15
C CYS A 263 14.28 23.48 -5.58
N TYR A 264 14.27 22.79 -4.44
CA TYR A 264 15.45 22.19 -3.83
C TYR A 264 15.34 20.67 -3.96
N GLU A 265 16.25 20.07 -4.73
CA GLU A 265 16.32 18.62 -4.91
C GLU A 265 17.03 17.97 -3.71
N ILE A 266 16.26 17.41 -2.78
CA ILE A 266 16.78 16.69 -1.62
C ILE A 266 17.27 15.31 -2.06
N VAL A 267 16.40 14.58 -2.77
CA VAL A 267 16.73 13.35 -3.50
C VAL A 267 16.54 13.63 -4.99
N PRO A 268 17.60 13.85 -5.77
CA PRO A 268 17.47 14.23 -7.16
C PRO A 268 17.14 13.02 -8.04
N LYS A 269 16.35 13.23 -9.11
CA LYS A 269 16.00 12.18 -10.09
C LYS A 269 17.24 11.52 -10.72
N SER A 270 18.36 12.25 -10.81
CA SER A 270 19.63 11.76 -11.35
C SER A 270 20.25 10.60 -10.54
N LYS A 271 19.76 10.30 -9.32
CA LYS A 271 20.15 9.10 -8.58
C LYS A 271 19.69 7.81 -9.23
N GLY A 272 18.69 7.86 -10.10
CA GLY A 272 18.16 6.68 -10.77
C GLY A 272 17.44 5.73 -9.81
N PHE A 273 16.88 6.24 -8.72
CA PHE A 273 15.96 5.49 -7.88
C PHE A 273 14.64 5.29 -8.62
N VAL A 274 14.13 4.06 -8.60
CA VAL A 274 12.98 3.64 -9.38
C VAL A 274 11.89 3.04 -8.51
N TRP A 275 10.66 3.14 -8.99
CA TRP A 275 9.47 2.80 -8.22
C TRP A 275 9.48 1.36 -7.68
N LEU A 276 9.92 0.37 -8.48
CA LEU A 276 9.89 -1.02 -8.06
C LEU A 276 10.78 -1.30 -6.83
N TYR A 277 12.06 -0.90 -6.89
CA TYR A 277 13.05 -1.27 -5.88
C TYR A 277 13.08 -0.32 -4.69
N GLU A 278 12.70 0.94 -4.88
CA GLU A 278 12.80 1.96 -3.84
C GLU A 278 11.47 2.27 -3.14
N ALA A 279 10.33 1.91 -3.73
CA ALA A 279 9.02 2.16 -3.16
C ALA A 279 8.18 0.88 -3.02
N ALA A 280 7.93 0.14 -4.11
CA ALA A 280 6.97 -0.96 -4.12
C ALA A 280 7.40 -2.17 -3.25
N LEU A 281 8.59 -2.71 -3.47
CA LEU A 281 9.08 -3.85 -2.67
C LEU A 281 9.26 -3.49 -1.19
N PRO A 282 9.90 -2.34 -0.84
CA PRO A 282 9.96 -1.90 0.56
C PRO A 282 8.58 -1.66 1.18
N TYR A 283 7.61 -1.14 0.43
CA TYR A 283 6.24 -0.93 0.91
C TYR A 283 5.55 -2.25 1.25
N VAL A 284 5.62 -3.25 0.38
CA VAL A 284 5.04 -4.58 0.63
C VAL A 284 5.65 -5.20 1.89
N GLU A 285 6.97 -5.15 2.03
CA GLU A 285 7.64 -5.66 3.23
C GLU A 285 7.24 -4.87 4.50
N ALA A 286 7.25 -3.55 4.43
CA ALA A 286 6.99 -2.69 5.58
C ALA A 286 5.53 -2.70 6.03
N VAL A 287 4.58 -2.71 5.09
CA VAL A 287 3.15 -2.47 5.37
C VAL A 287 2.38 -3.78 5.35
N PHE A 288 2.63 -4.68 4.39
CA PHE A 288 1.85 -5.91 4.25
C PHE A 288 2.34 -7.03 5.17
N TYR A 289 3.66 -7.17 5.33
CA TYR A 289 4.24 -8.16 6.22
C TYR A 289 4.44 -7.61 7.64
N ARG A 290 5.20 -6.52 7.79
CA ARG A 290 5.72 -6.11 9.11
C ARG A 290 4.76 -5.25 9.91
N THR A 291 4.64 -3.97 9.56
CA THR A 291 3.94 -2.89 10.28
C THR A 291 4.31 -2.80 11.78
N ALA A 292 4.07 -1.65 12.40
CA ALA A 292 4.25 -1.53 13.86
C ALA A 292 3.19 -2.39 14.61
N PRO A 293 3.55 -3.09 15.69
CA PRO A 293 2.60 -3.89 16.45
C PRO A 293 1.39 -3.08 16.91
N PHE A 294 0.18 -3.63 16.77
CA PHE A 294 -1.01 -2.88 17.16
C PHE A 294 -1.07 -2.73 18.67
N ARG A 295 -1.26 -1.48 19.11
CA ARG A 295 -1.26 -1.13 20.53
C ARG A 295 -2.39 -1.80 21.31
N GLY A 296 -3.50 -2.12 20.64
CA GLY A 296 -4.64 -2.82 21.22
C GLY A 296 -4.49 -4.35 21.28
N THR A 297 -3.55 -4.96 20.55
CA THR A 297 -3.45 -6.44 20.46
C THR A 297 -2.16 -7.02 21.04
N LYS A 298 -1.09 -6.22 21.16
CA LYS A 298 0.21 -6.69 21.67
C LYS A 298 0.72 -5.81 22.80
N SER A 299 1.28 -6.46 23.84
CA SER A 299 1.95 -5.76 24.93
C SER A 299 3.39 -5.42 24.55
N TYR A 300 3.74 -4.13 24.66
CA TYR A 300 5.11 -3.63 24.49
C TYR A 300 5.97 -3.81 25.75
N ASN A 301 5.46 -4.52 26.75
CA ASN A 301 6.23 -4.86 27.94
C ASN A 301 7.42 -5.74 27.54
N ALA A 302 8.64 -5.21 27.68
CA ALA A 302 9.87 -5.91 27.32
C ALA A 302 10.07 -7.24 28.09
N GLN A 303 9.46 -7.41 29.27
CA GLN A 303 9.51 -8.65 30.03
C GLN A 303 8.56 -9.73 29.50
N ALA A 304 7.48 -9.34 28.81
CA ALA A 304 6.48 -10.26 28.31
C ALA A 304 6.88 -10.91 26.97
N SER A 305 7.90 -10.35 26.30
CA SER A 305 8.47 -10.86 25.04
C SER A 305 7.43 -11.16 23.95
N GLN A 306 6.32 -10.39 23.91
CA GLN A 306 5.26 -10.55 22.90
C GLN A 306 5.58 -9.84 21.58
N VAL A 307 6.37 -8.76 21.64
CA VAL A 307 6.88 -8.06 20.45
C VAL A 307 8.31 -8.55 20.19
N PRO A 308 8.63 -9.00 18.97
CA PRO A 308 9.97 -9.43 18.61
C PRO A 308 11.03 -8.36 18.88
N THR A 309 12.25 -8.81 19.16
CA THR A 309 13.41 -7.90 19.27
C THR A 309 13.89 -7.46 17.88
N ASP A 310 13.87 -8.38 16.91
CA ASP A 310 14.32 -8.12 15.55
C ASP A 310 13.15 -7.71 14.64
N GLN A 311 13.32 -6.60 13.91
CA GLN A 311 12.29 -6.08 12.99
C GLN A 311 11.88 -7.06 11.88
N LYS A 312 12.76 -7.99 11.48
CA LYS A 312 12.46 -8.99 10.45
C LYS A 312 11.38 -10.01 10.88
N ASP A 313 11.08 -10.08 12.17
CA ASP A 313 10.09 -11.00 12.75
C ASP A 313 8.75 -10.31 13.01
N PHE A 314 8.61 -9.03 12.63
CA PHE A 314 7.35 -8.30 12.76
C PHE A 314 6.33 -8.88 11.78
N HIS A 315 5.16 -9.21 12.31
CA HIS A 315 4.07 -9.94 11.63
C HIS A 315 2.73 -9.28 11.97
N TYR A 316 2.65 -7.97 11.75
CA TYR A 316 1.51 -7.14 12.13
C TYR A 316 0.91 -6.39 10.94
N GLY A 317 1.44 -6.63 9.73
CA GLY A 317 0.88 -6.10 8.50
C GLY A 317 -0.45 -6.77 8.14
N ILE A 318 -1.10 -6.29 7.09
CA ILE A 318 -2.45 -6.73 6.72
C ILE A 318 -2.56 -8.24 6.46
N LEU A 319 -1.48 -8.91 6.08
CA LEU A 319 -1.48 -10.37 5.86
C LEU A 319 -1.53 -11.19 7.17
N TYR A 320 -1.25 -10.55 8.31
CA TYR A 320 -1.27 -11.17 9.64
C TYR A 320 -2.29 -10.52 10.57
N ALA A 321 -2.92 -9.43 10.14
CA ALA A 321 -3.82 -8.65 10.96
C ALA A 321 -5.05 -9.48 11.36
N ASP A 322 -5.40 -9.43 12.64
CA ASP A 322 -6.74 -9.77 13.09
C ASP A 322 -7.66 -8.57 12.82
N VAL A 323 -8.66 -8.79 11.97
CA VAL A 323 -9.57 -7.76 11.47
C VAL A 323 -10.92 -7.74 12.20
N PHE A 324 -11.23 -8.75 13.02
CA PHE A 324 -12.43 -8.73 13.85
C PHE A 324 -12.50 -7.56 14.86
N PRO A 325 -11.41 -7.11 15.49
CA PRO A 325 -11.46 -5.96 16.40
C PRO A 325 -11.41 -4.60 15.68
N VAL A 326 -11.58 -4.54 14.34
CA VAL A 326 -11.75 -3.26 13.63
C VAL A 326 -12.94 -2.49 14.21
N GLY A 327 -12.80 -1.17 14.34
CA GLY A 327 -13.80 -0.31 15.01
C GLY A 327 -13.59 -0.18 16.52
N THR A 328 -12.65 -0.94 17.10
CA THR A 328 -12.30 -0.84 18.53
C THR A 328 -11.05 0.03 18.77
N ALA A 329 -10.80 0.37 20.04
CA ALA A 329 -9.68 1.22 20.43
C ALA A 329 -8.32 0.54 20.24
N GLY A 330 -7.34 1.27 19.70
CA GLY A 330 -5.96 0.79 19.57
C GLY A 330 -5.67 -0.08 18.35
N ILE A 331 -6.58 -0.10 17.36
CA ILE A 331 -6.48 -0.87 16.11
C ILE A 331 -6.35 0.10 14.91
N PRO A 332 -5.12 0.39 14.43
CA PRO A 332 -4.87 1.39 13.38
C PRO A 332 -5.60 1.16 12.04
N PRO A 333 -5.76 -0.08 11.53
CA PRO A 333 -6.48 -0.31 10.27
C PRO A 333 -7.90 0.24 10.22
N THR A 334 -8.54 0.44 11.39
CA THR A 334 -9.88 1.05 11.50
C THR A 334 -9.99 2.37 10.74
N LEU A 335 -8.93 3.19 10.74
CA LEU A 335 -8.89 4.47 10.02
C LEU A 335 -9.10 4.29 8.52
N LEU A 336 -8.44 3.29 7.92
CA LEU A 336 -8.61 2.98 6.51
C LEU A 336 -9.98 2.34 6.24
N MET A 337 -10.43 1.44 7.11
CA MET A 337 -11.72 0.77 6.95
C MET A 337 -12.88 1.77 6.97
N GLN A 338 -12.82 2.79 7.83
CA GLN A 338 -13.79 3.89 7.82
C GLN A 338 -13.71 4.68 6.52
N ASP A 339 -12.51 5.07 6.07
CA ASP A 339 -12.36 5.79 4.79
C ASP A 339 -12.96 5.01 3.61
N MET A 340 -12.67 3.71 3.50
CA MET A 340 -13.18 2.87 2.42
C MET A 340 -14.70 2.64 2.51
N LEU A 341 -15.27 2.63 3.70
CA LEU A 341 -16.72 2.46 3.90
C LEU A 341 -17.52 3.51 3.11
N HIS A 342 -17.03 4.74 3.01
CA HIS A 342 -17.68 5.85 2.29
C HIS A 342 -17.74 5.64 0.77
N PHE A 343 -16.87 4.79 0.24
CA PHE A 343 -16.67 4.62 -1.21
C PHE A 343 -16.91 3.18 -1.67
N LEU A 344 -17.59 2.37 -0.85
CA LEU A 344 -17.99 1.03 -1.25
C LEU A 344 -18.93 1.11 -2.47
N PRO A 345 -18.69 0.30 -3.51
CA PRO A 345 -19.65 0.18 -4.60
C PRO A 345 -20.93 -0.52 -4.13
N GLU A 346 -22.07 -0.16 -4.73
CA GLU A 346 -23.39 -0.63 -4.29
C GLU A 346 -23.50 -2.16 -4.27
N TYR A 347 -22.92 -2.85 -5.25
CA TYR A 347 -22.96 -4.33 -5.30
C TYR A 347 -22.29 -4.98 -4.08
N LEU A 348 -21.31 -4.31 -3.48
CA LEU A 348 -20.59 -4.82 -2.32
C LEU A 348 -21.33 -4.48 -1.02
N VAL A 349 -21.95 -3.29 -0.96
CA VAL A 349 -22.88 -2.91 0.11
C VAL A 349 -24.04 -3.91 0.17
N ASP A 350 -24.68 -4.20 -0.97
CA ASP A 350 -25.77 -5.18 -1.07
C ASP A 350 -25.32 -6.59 -0.72
N TYR A 351 -24.10 -6.97 -1.10
CA TYR A 351 -23.51 -8.22 -0.68
C TYR A 351 -23.40 -8.30 0.85
N TYR A 352 -22.78 -7.32 1.52
CA TYR A 352 -22.60 -7.34 2.97
C TYR A 352 -23.91 -7.32 3.77
N LYS A 353 -24.96 -6.65 3.26
CA LYS A 353 -26.30 -6.68 3.87
C LYS A 353 -26.87 -8.10 4.03
N ASN A 354 -26.45 -9.05 3.19
CA ASN A 354 -26.94 -10.42 3.18
C ASN A 354 -26.18 -11.39 4.10
N TYR A 355 -25.12 -10.94 4.78
CA TYR A 355 -24.29 -11.79 5.63
C TYR A 355 -24.13 -11.23 7.05
N CYS A 356 -23.70 -12.09 7.97
CA CYS A 356 -23.35 -11.75 9.36
C CYS A 356 -24.38 -10.83 10.03
N ARG A 357 -23.99 -9.60 10.42
CA ARG A 357 -24.88 -8.60 11.04
C ARG A 357 -25.32 -7.51 10.07
N GLY A 358 -25.25 -7.77 8.76
CA GLY A 358 -25.66 -6.85 7.71
C GLY A 358 -24.86 -5.54 7.77
N GLU A 359 -25.57 -4.42 7.96
CA GLU A 359 -24.93 -3.11 8.01
C GLU A 359 -24.19 -2.84 9.33
N GLU A 360 -24.52 -3.55 10.42
CA GLU A 360 -23.95 -3.27 11.75
C GLU A 360 -22.45 -3.63 11.85
N ASP A 361 -22.00 -4.66 11.13
CA ASP A 361 -20.61 -5.13 11.13
C ASP A 361 -19.91 -4.96 9.78
N MET A 362 -20.41 -4.05 8.92
CA MET A 362 -19.86 -3.82 7.59
C MET A 362 -18.37 -3.44 7.63
N LEU A 363 -17.92 -2.75 8.69
CA LEU A 363 -16.50 -2.43 8.92
C LEU A 363 -15.60 -3.67 9.10
N ILE A 364 -16.15 -4.77 9.62
CA ILE A 364 -15.41 -6.03 9.79
C ILE A 364 -15.41 -6.80 8.47
N GLN A 365 -16.60 -6.91 7.84
CA GLN A 365 -16.76 -7.61 6.56
C GLN A 365 -15.88 -6.98 5.46
N LEU A 366 -15.86 -5.64 5.34
CA LEU A 366 -14.95 -4.96 4.39
C LEU A 366 -13.48 -5.16 4.76
N GLY A 367 -13.15 -5.25 6.06
CA GLY A 367 -11.80 -5.50 6.52
C GLY A 367 -11.27 -6.87 6.06
N ILE A 368 -12.13 -7.88 6.08
CA ILE A 368 -11.83 -9.22 5.56
C ILE A 368 -11.69 -9.21 4.05
N SER A 369 -12.63 -8.58 3.33
CA SER A 369 -12.50 -8.46 1.89
C SER A 369 -11.25 -7.68 1.48
N PHE A 370 -10.88 -6.63 2.22
CA PHE A 370 -9.64 -5.88 2.00
C PHE A 370 -8.40 -6.76 2.24
N GLN A 371 -8.42 -7.58 3.29
CA GLN A 371 -7.34 -8.54 3.55
C GLN A 371 -7.20 -9.54 2.39
N ARG A 372 -8.30 -10.06 1.83
CA ARG A 372 -8.29 -10.87 0.59
C ARG A 372 -7.66 -10.09 -0.56
N SER A 373 -8.10 -8.86 -0.82
CA SER A 373 -7.52 -8.00 -1.86
C SER A 373 -6.01 -7.85 -1.70
N MET A 374 -5.50 -7.65 -0.48
CA MET A 374 -4.07 -7.51 -0.24
C MET A 374 -3.28 -8.82 -0.40
N TYR A 375 -3.90 -9.98 -0.18
CA TYR A 375 -3.33 -11.27 -0.59
C TYR A 375 -3.22 -11.37 -2.12
N ASN A 376 -4.21 -10.86 -2.87
CA ASN A 376 -4.14 -10.85 -4.33
C ASN A 376 -3.04 -9.91 -4.84
N VAL A 377 -2.92 -8.70 -4.28
CA VAL A 377 -1.82 -7.77 -4.59
C VAL A 377 -0.47 -8.40 -4.26
N THR A 378 -0.34 -9.06 -3.10
CA THR A 378 0.90 -9.75 -2.72
C THR A 378 1.22 -10.90 -3.68
N SER A 379 0.21 -11.62 -4.17
CA SER A 379 0.38 -12.66 -5.19
C SER A 379 0.93 -12.09 -6.49
N ALA A 380 0.41 -10.93 -6.94
CA ALA A 380 0.95 -10.23 -8.11
C ALA A 380 2.43 -9.85 -7.92
N VAL A 381 2.82 -9.36 -6.73
CA VAL A 381 4.22 -9.05 -6.42
C VAL A 381 5.09 -10.31 -6.45
N ILE A 382 4.62 -11.42 -5.89
CA ILE A 382 5.33 -12.71 -5.91
C ILE A 382 5.51 -13.19 -7.37
N GLN A 383 4.48 -13.09 -8.22
CA GLN A 383 4.56 -13.47 -9.63
C GLN A 383 5.51 -12.56 -10.43
N ALA A 384 5.47 -11.25 -10.18
CA ALA A 384 6.38 -10.29 -10.80
C ALA A 384 7.84 -10.57 -10.40
N LEU A 385 8.10 -10.82 -9.12
CA LEU A 385 9.43 -11.18 -8.62
C LEU A 385 9.94 -12.50 -9.21
N ARG A 386 9.10 -13.54 -9.26
CA ARG A 386 9.44 -14.80 -9.93
C ARG A 386 9.81 -14.58 -11.39
N THR A 387 9.05 -13.75 -12.09
CA THR A 387 9.34 -13.42 -13.50
C THR A 387 10.66 -12.67 -13.66
N ALA A 388 11.05 -11.84 -12.68
CA ALA A 388 12.30 -11.09 -12.71
C ALA A 388 13.53 -11.89 -12.28
N LEU A 389 13.37 -12.90 -11.41
CA LEU A 389 14.47 -13.59 -10.74
C LEU A 389 14.62 -15.08 -11.08
N CYS A 390 13.57 -15.69 -11.64
CA CYS A 390 13.50 -17.13 -11.89
C CYS A 390 13.10 -17.40 -13.35
N HIS A 391 12.31 -18.44 -13.60
CA HIS A 391 12.01 -18.94 -14.94
C HIS A 391 10.52 -18.73 -15.33
N PRO A 392 10.19 -18.72 -16.63
CA PRO A 392 8.81 -18.79 -17.09
C PRO A 392 8.06 -20.01 -16.55
N LEU A 393 6.73 -19.92 -16.40
CA LEU A 393 5.92 -21.03 -15.88
C LEU A 393 5.76 -22.17 -16.89
N ASP A 394 5.86 -21.87 -18.18
CA ASP A 394 5.75 -22.81 -19.28
C ASP A 394 7.09 -23.46 -19.68
N ASP A 395 8.15 -23.24 -18.89
CA ASP A 395 9.48 -23.77 -19.18
C ASP A 395 9.46 -25.32 -19.30
N PRO A 396 10.07 -25.90 -20.35
CA PRO A 396 10.12 -27.35 -20.52
C PRO A 396 11.06 -28.05 -19.52
N ASN A 397 12.05 -27.34 -18.95
CA ASN A 397 13.06 -27.93 -18.08
C ASN A 397 12.50 -28.15 -16.65
N PRO A 398 12.45 -29.41 -16.15
CA PRO A 398 12.01 -29.70 -14.79
C PRO A 398 12.84 -28.99 -13.71
N GLU A 399 14.14 -28.75 -13.93
CA GLU A 399 14.98 -28.03 -12.96
C GLU A 399 14.58 -26.55 -12.84
N HIS A 400 14.17 -25.92 -13.95
CA HIS A 400 13.69 -24.54 -13.95
C HIS A 400 12.36 -24.41 -13.21
N LEU A 401 11.45 -25.37 -13.42
CA LEU A 401 10.18 -25.43 -12.69
C LEU A 401 10.39 -25.72 -11.21
N GLN A 402 11.36 -26.56 -10.86
CA GLN A 402 11.73 -26.81 -9.46
C GLN A 402 12.29 -25.54 -8.80
N ALA A 403 13.11 -24.76 -9.51
CA ALA A 403 13.59 -23.48 -8.99
C ALA A 403 12.44 -22.48 -8.75
N ASN A 404 11.42 -22.46 -9.61
CA ASN A 404 10.20 -21.68 -9.37
C ASN A 404 9.44 -22.17 -8.13
N ARG A 405 9.30 -23.49 -7.94
CA ARG A 405 8.70 -24.08 -6.73
C ARG A 405 9.46 -23.67 -5.48
N ASP A 406 10.77 -23.82 -5.47
CA ASP A 406 11.63 -23.48 -4.33
C ASP A 406 11.48 -22.00 -3.96
N PHE A 407 11.35 -21.12 -4.97
CA PHE A 407 11.03 -19.71 -4.77
C PHE A 407 9.65 -19.51 -4.11
N TYR A 408 8.59 -20.15 -4.62
CA TYR A 408 7.26 -20.04 -4.04
C TYR A 408 7.19 -20.61 -2.62
N GLU A 409 7.80 -21.77 -2.38
CA GLU A 409 7.93 -22.37 -1.05
C GLU A 409 8.69 -21.43 -0.11
N ALA A 410 9.77 -20.79 -0.54
CA ALA A 410 10.48 -19.80 0.26
C ALA A 410 9.62 -18.58 0.62
N GLN A 411 8.77 -18.10 -0.30
CA GLN A 411 7.82 -17.02 0.01
C GLN A 411 6.75 -17.48 1.01
N LEU A 412 6.20 -18.67 0.84
CA LEU A 412 5.14 -19.18 1.70
C LEU A 412 5.64 -19.64 3.07
N ASN A 413 6.90 -20.07 3.18
CA ASN A 413 7.58 -20.35 4.45
C ASN A 413 7.57 -19.14 5.40
N ARG A 414 7.37 -17.92 4.90
CA ARG A 414 7.21 -16.73 5.76
C ARG A 414 5.98 -16.81 6.65
N PHE A 415 4.93 -17.52 6.21
CA PHE A 415 3.68 -17.72 6.95
C PHE A 415 3.70 -18.97 7.85
N THR A 416 4.74 -19.81 7.79
CA THR A 416 4.83 -21.07 8.54
C THR A 416 5.70 -20.96 9.80
N ARG A 417 6.34 -19.80 9.98
CA ARG A 417 7.30 -19.55 11.05
C ARG A 417 6.63 -19.64 12.44
N PRO A 418 7.12 -20.46 13.37
CA PRO A 418 6.51 -20.58 14.70
C PRO A 418 6.95 -19.48 15.67
N GLU A 419 8.00 -18.72 15.35
CA GLU A 419 8.52 -17.69 16.26
C GLU A 419 7.44 -16.64 16.58
N TYR A 420 7.28 -16.29 17.85
CA TYR A 420 6.30 -15.30 18.32
C TYR A 420 4.84 -15.55 17.89
N GLY A 421 4.50 -16.77 17.45
CA GLY A 421 3.17 -17.10 16.92
C GLY A 421 2.90 -16.51 15.53
N ILE A 422 3.93 -16.31 14.69
CA ILE A 422 3.77 -15.82 13.32
C ILE A 422 2.82 -16.72 12.51
N CYS A 423 2.99 -18.04 12.59
CA CYS A 423 2.12 -18.99 11.91
C CYS A 423 0.66 -18.92 12.37
N ASP A 424 0.44 -18.68 13.67
CA ASP A 424 -0.90 -18.57 14.24
C ASP A 424 -1.61 -17.27 13.85
N ALA A 425 -0.84 -16.23 13.54
CA ALA A 425 -1.35 -14.94 13.08
C ALA A 425 -1.60 -14.89 11.57
N ALA A 426 -0.94 -15.73 10.78
CA ALA A 426 -1.04 -15.73 9.33
C ALA A 426 -2.45 -16.08 8.86
N ARG A 427 -3.09 -15.19 8.10
CA ARG A 427 -4.47 -15.36 7.63
C ARG A 427 -4.59 -16.13 6.31
N LEU A 428 -3.49 -16.75 5.87
CA LEU A 428 -3.40 -17.39 4.56
C LEU A 428 -4.35 -18.59 4.44
N ASN A 429 -4.56 -19.34 5.53
CA ASN A 429 -5.55 -20.43 5.56
C ASN A 429 -6.99 -19.89 5.67
N ASP A 430 -7.20 -18.86 6.50
CA ASP A 430 -8.53 -18.28 6.75
C ASP A 430 -9.15 -17.75 5.45
N ILE A 431 -8.37 -17.00 4.66
CA ILE A 431 -8.82 -16.43 3.38
C ILE A 431 -9.09 -17.46 2.28
N GLN A 432 -8.79 -18.75 2.50
CA GLN A 432 -9.18 -19.82 1.56
C GLN A 432 -10.66 -20.17 1.64
N SER A 433 -11.29 -19.96 2.80
CA SER A 433 -12.71 -20.27 3.01
C SER A 433 -13.59 -19.05 2.80
N GLN A 434 -14.76 -19.20 2.18
CA GLN A 434 -15.78 -18.15 2.14
C GLN A 434 -16.52 -17.99 3.47
N ASP A 435 -16.29 -18.88 4.45
CA ASP A 435 -16.88 -18.75 5.79
C ASP A 435 -16.14 -17.74 6.68
N TYR A 436 -14.93 -17.33 6.29
CA TYR A 436 -14.21 -16.23 6.92
C TYR A 436 -14.78 -14.90 6.42
N ARG A 437 -15.65 -14.28 7.22
CA ARG A 437 -16.48 -13.10 6.92
C ARG A 437 -16.57 -12.12 8.08
#